data_AF-A0A0L7QSH0-F1
#
_entry.id   AF-A0A0L7QSH0-F1
#
_cell.length_a   1.000
_cell.length_b   1.000
_cell.length_c   1.000
_cell.angle_alpha   90.00
_cell.angle_beta   90.00
_cell.angle_gamma   90.00
#
_symmetry.space_group_name_H-M   'P 1'
#
loop_
_entity.id
_entity.type
_entity.pdbx_description
1 polymer ?
#
loop_
_entity_poly.entity_id
_entity_poly.type
_entity_poly.pdbx_seq_one_letter_code
_entity_poly.pdbx_strand_id
1 'polypeptide(L)'
;MARSVLTFVQESQGISNREAMENSCTGYAEQYITDVLHDSEYIPEVALKTLLTKELPRKLVSKWTPQDTELFIKGISKHGKDFTSIQKELLPQKDMKDIVDFYYAWKWSEPAKEFRSCRRRRRSNSKRRFPSIGCIFGELSSPKIVTRSVAAASRLSLEKSGQILGVANPTESSNVVAKRRRNGSLVVR
;
A
#
# COMPACT_ATOMS: atom_id res chain seq x y z
N MET A 1 -16.77 -14.72 17.50
CA MET A 1 -17.55 -14.39 18.72
C MET A 1 -16.80 -13.41 19.63
N ALA A 2 -15.57 -13.69 20.07
CA ALA A 2 -14.84 -12.75 20.94
C ALA A 2 -14.60 -11.36 20.31
N ARG A 3 -14.19 -11.29 19.04
CA ARG A 3 -14.01 -10.01 18.33
C ARG A 3 -15.30 -9.18 18.20
N SER A 4 -16.45 -9.82 17.96
CA SER A 4 -17.73 -9.11 17.86
C SER A 4 -18.21 -8.59 19.22
N VAL A 5 -17.87 -9.28 20.30
CA VAL A 5 -18.10 -8.76 21.66
C VAL A 5 -17.20 -7.56 21.93
N LEU A 6 -15.93 -7.64 21.53
CA LEU A 6 -14.97 -6.55 21.67
C LEU A 6 -15.40 -5.29 20.90
N THR A 7 -15.86 -5.42 19.66
CA THR A 7 -16.38 -4.28 18.87
C THR A 7 -17.57 -3.62 19.56
N PHE A 8 -18.49 -4.42 20.09
CA PHE A 8 -19.67 -3.91 20.79
C PHE A 8 -19.30 -3.14 22.07
N VAL A 9 -18.36 -3.66 22.85
CA VAL A 9 -17.85 -2.97 24.04
C VAL A 9 -17.18 -1.65 23.66
N GLN A 10 -16.40 -1.61 22.58
CA GLN A 10 -15.78 -0.38 22.07
C GLN A 10 -16.82 0.65 21.61
N GLU A 11 -17.88 0.22 20.95
CA GLU A 11 -18.99 1.10 20.55
C GLU A 11 -19.72 1.68 21.77
N SER A 12 -19.93 0.88 22.82
CA SER A 12 -20.54 1.38 24.06
C SER A 12 -19.68 2.43 24.78
N GLN A 13 -18.37 2.44 24.52
CA GLN A 13 -17.41 3.44 25.00
C GLN A 13 -17.31 4.68 24.10
N GLY A 14 -18.11 4.77 23.03
CA GLY A 14 -18.16 5.91 22.11
C GLY A 14 -17.17 5.85 20.95
N ILE A 15 -16.48 4.71 20.75
CA ILE A 15 -15.62 4.50 19.58
C ILE A 15 -16.54 4.23 18.37
N SER A 16 -16.22 4.82 17.22
CA SER A 16 -17.00 4.58 16.00
C SER A 16 -16.96 3.10 15.59
N ASN A 17 -18.06 2.55 15.06
CA ASN A 17 -18.14 1.14 14.63
C ASN A 17 -16.98 0.75 13.69
N ARG A 18 -16.62 1.62 12.74
CA ARG A 18 -15.51 1.39 11.81
C ARG A 18 -14.18 1.23 12.55
N GLU A 19 -13.89 2.15 13.47
CA GLU A 19 -12.66 2.13 14.27
C GLU A 19 -12.65 0.95 15.25
N ALA A 20 -13.78 0.64 15.86
CA ALA A 20 -13.94 -0.52 16.74
C ALA A 20 -13.65 -1.83 15.99
N MET A 21 -14.15 -1.96 14.78
CA MET A 21 -13.91 -3.14 13.93
C MET A 21 -12.45 -3.24 13.50
N GLU A 22 -11.80 -2.12 13.16
CA GLU A 22 -10.37 -2.07 12.87
C GLU A 22 -9.54 -2.46 14.11
N ASN A 23 -9.84 -1.90 15.28
CA ASN A 23 -9.15 -2.19 16.55
C ASN A 23 -9.29 -3.66 16.95
N SER A 24 -10.48 -4.24 16.82
CA SER A 24 -10.78 -5.63 17.16
C SER A 24 -10.09 -6.64 16.25
N CYS A 25 -9.61 -6.21 15.07
CA CYS A 25 -8.84 -7.04 14.15
C CYS A 25 -7.31 -6.89 14.30
N THR A 26 -6.85 -6.13 15.30
CA THR A 26 -5.41 -5.98 15.55
C THR A 26 -4.82 -7.19 16.29
N GLY A 27 -3.52 -7.44 16.12
CA GLY A 27 -2.82 -8.46 16.90
C GLY A 27 -2.85 -8.20 18.41
N TYR A 28 -2.99 -6.94 18.85
CA TYR A 28 -3.19 -6.62 20.26
C TYR A 28 -4.56 -7.08 20.77
N ALA A 29 -5.61 -6.95 19.97
CA ALA A 29 -6.93 -7.47 20.32
C ALA A 29 -6.94 -8.99 20.39
N GLU A 30 -6.25 -9.67 19.47
CA GLU A 30 -6.06 -11.11 19.51
C GLU A 30 -5.34 -11.54 20.80
N GLN A 31 -4.21 -10.91 21.11
CA GLN A 31 -3.44 -11.16 22.32
C GLN A 31 -4.29 -10.97 23.59
N TYR A 32 -5.04 -9.86 23.66
CA TYR A 32 -5.91 -9.60 24.81
C TYR A 32 -6.99 -10.67 24.97
N ILE A 33 -7.61 -11.10 23.87
CA ILE A 33 -8.62 -12.17 23.90
C ILE A 33 -7.98 -13.48 24.39
N THR A 34 -6.76 -13.81 23.95
CA THR A 34 -6.07 -15.02 24.42
C THR A 34 -5.68 -14.94 25.89
N ASP A 35 -5.26 -13.76 26.37
CA ASP A 35 -4.91 -13.55 27.77
C ASP A 35 -6.16 -13.72 28.65
N VAL A 36 -7.29 -13.13 28.26
CA VAL A 36 -8.57 -13.27 29.00
C VAL A 36 -9.06 -14.72 29.03
N LEU A 37 -8.90 -15.45 27.93
CA LEU A 37 -9.23 -16.87 27.89
C LEU A 37 -8.35 -17.67 28.86
N HIS A 38 -7.06 -17.38 28.88
CA HIS A 38 -6.12 -18.05 29.78
C HIS A 38 -6.43 -17.77 31.26
N ASP A 39 -6.67 -16.50 31.60
CA ASP A 39 -7.05 -16.07 32.95
C ASP A 39 -8.37 -16.71 33.44
N SER A 40 -9.24 -17.09 32.49
CA SER A 40 -10.55 -17.69 32.76
C SER A 40 -10.52 -19.22 32.73
N GLU A 41 -9.34 -19.84 32.78
CA GLU A 41 -9.15 -21.30 32.65
C GLU A 41 -9.80 -21.88 31.38
N TYR A 42 -9.87 -21.08 30.33
CA TYR A 42 -10.55 -21.39 29.06
C TYR A 42 -12.05 -21.65 29.16
N ILE A 43 -12.71 -21.23 30.25
CA ILE A 43 -14.15 -21.31 30.41
C ILE A 43 -14.80 -20.16 29.62
N PRO A 44 -15.62 -20.45 28.58
CA PRO A 44 -16.11 -19.42 27.66
C PRO A 44 -17.06 -18.43 28.35
N GLU A 45 -17.90 -18.89 29.28
CA GLU A 45 -18.85 -18.04 30.00
C GLU A 45 -18.15 -17.00 30.88
N VAL A 46 -17.08 -17.40 31.56
CA VAL A 46 -16.28 -16.53 32.43
C VAL A 46 -15.47 -15.55 31.59
N ALA A 47 -14.89 -16.01 30.48
CA ALA A 47 -14.15 -15.19 29.52
C ALA A 47 -15.05 -14.13 28.85
N LEU A 48 -16.28 -14.49 28.46
CA LEU A 48 -17.22 -13.53 27.87
C LEU A 48 -17.67 -12.47 28.88
N LYS A 49 -17.97 -12.87 30.12
CA LYS A 49 -18.30 -11.93 31.20
C LYS A 49 -17.16 -10.95 31.45
N THR A 50 -15.92 -11.45 31.53
CA THR A 50 -14.74 -10.60 31.74
C THR A 50 -14.47 -9.66 30.57
N LEU A 51 -14.70 -10.07 29.32
CA LEU A 51 -14.61 -9.17 28.15
C LEU A 51 -15.63 -8.03 28.20
N LEU A 52 -16.82 -8.27 28.77
CA LEU A 52 -17.90 -7.28 28.87
C LEU A 52 -17.74 -6.32 30.05
N THR A 53 -17.07 -6.74 31.13
CA THR A 53 -16.93 -5.95 32.36
C THR A 53 -15.56 -5.29 32.52
N LYS A 54 -14.48 -5.87 31.97
CA LYS A 54 -13.15 -5.26 32.07
C LYS A 54 -13.07 -4.05 31.14
N GLU A 55 -12.56 -2.96 31.68
CA GLU A 55 -12.21 -1.80 30.87
C GLU A 55 -11.14 -2.20 29.86
N LEU A 56 -11.39 -1.86 28.60
CA LEU A 56 -10.52 -2.30 27.52
C LEU A 56 -9.12 -1.73 27.72
N PRO A 57 -8.07 -2.54 27.62
CA PRO A 57 -6.71 -2.05 27.74
C PRO A 57 -6.51 -0.85 26.82
N ARG A 58 -5.94 0.24 27.37
CA ARG A 58 -5.62 1.46 26.61
C ARG A 58 -4.74 1.25 25.37
N LYS A 59 -4.15 0.05 25.21
CA LYS A 59 -3.41 -0.36 24.00
C LYS A 59 -4.32 -0.77 22.84
N LEU A 60 -5.59 -1.08 23.11
CA LEU A 60 -6.61 -1.41 22.10
C LEU A 60 -7.31 -0.18 21.55
N VAL A 61 -7.29 0.93 22.30
CA VAL A 61 -7.81 2.22 21.88
C VAL A 61 -6.64 3.02 21.34
N SER A 62 -6.72 3.46 20.08
CA SER A 62 -5.65 4.22 19.45
C SER A 62 -5.26 5.43 20.31
N LYS A 63 -4.05 5.43 20.88
CA LYS A 63 -3.47 6.62 21.56
C LYS A 63 -3.23 7.78 20.59
N TRP A 64 -3.40 7.56 19.29
CA TRP A 64 -3.06 8.49 18.23
C TRP A 64 -4.30 9.20 17.75
N THR A 65 -4.34 10.50 17.99
CA THR A 65 -5.35 11.37 17.40
C THR A 65 -5.02 11.60 15.91
N PRO A 66 -6.01 12.00 15.09
CA PRO A 66 -5.73 12.39 13.71
C PRO A 66 -4.70 13.54 13.64
N GLN A 67 -4.76 14.48 14.60
CA GLN A 67 -3.80 15.57 14.72
C GLN A 67 -2.38 15.06 14.99
N ASP A 68 -2.21 14.14 15.94
CA ASP A 68 -0.91 13.52 16.23
C ASP A 68 -0.34 12.79 15.01
N THR A 69 -1.21 12.12 14.25
CA THR A 69 -0.83 11.39 13.03
C THR A 69 -0.31 12.34 11.94
N GLU A 70 -0.96 13.49 11.75
CA GLU A 70 -0.49 14.52 10.81
C GLU A 70 0.85 15.11 11.23
N LEU A 71 1.01 15.42 12.51
CA LEU A 71 2.27 15.91 13.08
C LEU A 71 3.40 14.89 12.90
N PHE A 72 3.11 13.61 13.13
CA PHE A 72 4.06 12.52 12.88
C PHE A 72 4.49 12.45 11.40
N ILE A 73 3.55 12.52 10.46
CA ILE A 73 3.88 12.49 9.01
C ILE A 73 4.74 13.70 8.62
N LYS A 74 4.42 14.89 9.14
CA LYS A 74 5.24 16.11 8.95
C LYS A 74 6.66 15.91 9.51
N GLY A 75 6.77 15.31 10.69
CA GLY A 75 8.05 14.97 11.33
C GLY A 75 8.90 14.02 10.52
N ILE A 76 8.34 12.90 10.07
CA ILE A 76 9.03 11.91 9.20
C ILE A 76 9.46 12.54 7.86
N SER A 77 8.69 13.50 7.35
CA SER A 77 9.02 14.23 6.12
C SER A 77 10.25 15.12 6.29
N LYS A 78 10.31 15.87 7.41
CA LYS A 78 11.36 16.86 7.71
C LYS A 78 12.63 16.24 8.29
N HIS A 79 12.50 15.41 9.34
CA HIS A 79 13.63 14.86 10.10
C HIS A 79 13.97 13.40 9.74
N GLY A 80 13.17 12.74 8.91
CA GLY A 80 13.45 11.36 8.53
C GLY A 80 13.13 10.38 9.66
N LYS A 81 14.12 9.56 10.08
CA LYS A 81 13.95 8.55 11.16
C LYS A 81 14.48 9.04 12.51
N ASP A 82 14.76 10.33 12.64
CA ASP A 82 15.28 10.92 13.86
C ASP A 82 14.12 11.14 14.84
N PHE A 83 13.69 10.06 15.49
CA PHE A 83 12.51 10.04 16.37
C PHE A 83 12.65 10.98 17.57
N THR A 84 13.87 11.22 18.04
CA THR A 84 14.15 12.18 19.12
C THR A 84 13.82 13.61 18.74
N SER A 85 14.12 14.00 17.50
CA SER A 85 13.85 15.34 16.97
C SER A 85 12.35 15.51 16.71
N ILE A 86 11.71 14.47 16.18
CA ILE A 86 10.26 14.44 15.95
C ILE A 86 9.49 14.55 17.26
N GLN A 87 9.90 13.83 18.30
CA GLN A 87 9.28 13.92 19.62
C GLN A 87 9.39 15.33 20.20
N LYS A 88 10.60 15.89 20.25
CA LYS A 88 10.85 17.20 20.87
C LYS A 88 10.12 18.34 20.16
N GLU A 89 10.06 18.32 18.84
CA GLU A 89 9.51 19.43 18.05
C GLU A 89 8.00 19.31 17.80
N LEU A 90 7.48 18.10 17.61
CA LEU A 90 6.12 17.89 17.10
C LEU A 90 5.22 17.09 18.03
N LEU A 91 5.78 16.22 18.89
CA LEU A 91 5.01 15.31 19.74
C LEU A 91 5.58 15.22 21.17
N PRO A 92 5.64 16.32 21.93
CA PRO A 92 6.23 16.31 23.27
C PRO A 92 5.39 15.52 24.29
N GLN A 93 4.10 15.31 24.00
CA GLN A 93 3.18 14.56 24.86
C GLN A 93 3.27 13.03 24.68
N LYS A 94 3.98 12.53 23.66
CA LYS A 94 4.10 11.09 23.40
C LYS A 94 5.49 10.61 23.80
N ASP A 95 5.55 9.39 24.32
CA ASP A 95 6.82 8.73 24.62
C ASP A 95 7.54 8.30 23.34
N MET A 96 8.88 8.28 23.38
CA MET A 96 9.70 7.80 22.26
C MET A 96 9.29 6.40 21.82
N LYS A 97 9.00 5.51 22.77
CA LYS A 97 8.57 4.15 22.50
C LYS A 97 7.26 4.11 21.71
N ASP A 98 6.27 4.91 22.11
CA ASP A 98 4.97 5.00 21.43
C ASP A 98 5.15 5.51 19.97
N ILE A 99 6.05 6.46 19.74
CA ILE A 99 6.38 6.99 18.40
C ILE A 99 7.03 5.91 17.53
N VAL A 100 7.96 5.14 18.09
CA VAL A 100 8.62 4.04 17.36
C VAL A 100 7.63 2.94 17.04
N ASP A 101 6.82 2.51 18.01
CA ASP A 101 5.79 1.49 17.82
C ASP A 101 4.79 1.92 16.72
N PHE A 102 4.36 3.19 16.75
CA PHE A 102 3.51 3.76 15.73
C PHE A 102 4.18 3.82 14.35
N TYR A 103 5.46 4.17 14.28
CA TYR A 103 6.18 4.15 13.01
C TYR A 103 6.10 2.76 12.36
N TYR A 104 6.32 1.69 13.13
CA TYR A 104 6.29 0.34 12.58
C TYR A 104 4.90 -0.10 12.16
N ALA A 105 3.84 0.33 12.86
CA ALA A 105 2.46 0.09 12.43
C ALA A 105 2.12 0.91 11.16
N TRP A 106 2.38 2.21 11.19
CA TRP A 106 2.05 3.15 10.11
C TRP A 106 2.78 2.80 8.81
N LYS A 107 4.05 2.38 8.87
CA LYS A 107 4.87 2.20 7.66
C LYS A 107 4.30 1.16 6.70
N TRP A 108 3.43 0.25 7.13
CA TRP A 108 2.80 -0.76 6.27
C TRP A 108 1.44 -0.34 5.71
N SER A 109 0.87 0.76 6.20
CA SER A 109 -0.41 1.31 5.74
C SER A 109 -0.33 1.82 4.29
N GLU A 110 -1.48 1.83 3.60
CA GLU A 110 -1.59 2.39 2.24
C GLU A 110 -1.12 3.86 2.15
N PRO A 111 -1.49 4.76 3.09
CA PRO A 111 -0.96 6.13 3.10
C PRO A 111 0.57 6.18 3.16
N ALA A 112 1.21 5.27 3.91
CA ALA A 112 2.66 5.21 3.98
C ALA A 112 3.30 4.66 2.70
N LYS A 113 2.62 3.78 1.95
CA LYS A 113 3.09 3.32 0.63
C LYS A 113 3.06 4.46 -0.37
N GLU A 114 1.98 5.23 -0.39
CA GLU A 114 1.85 6.43 -1.21
C GLU A 114 2.88 7.49 -0.84
N PHE A 115 3.08 7.76 0.45
CA PHE A 115 4.10 8.70 0.93
C PHE A 115 5.50 8.37 0.38
N ARG A 116 5.87 7.08 0.35
CA ARG A 116 7.15 6.64 -0.23
C ARG A 116 7.19 6.77 -1.74
N SER A 117 6.10 6.48 -2.44
CA SER A 117 6.04 6.59 -3.91
C SER A 117 6.20 8.06 -4.34
N CYS A 118 5.54 8.99 -3.67
CA CYS A 118 5.68 10.44 -3.87
C CYS A 118 7.11 10.93 -3.58
N ARG A 119 7.76 10.45 -2.51
CA ARG A 119 9.15 10.79 -2.20
C ARG A 119 10.13 10.28 -3.27
N ARG A 120 9.88 9.09 -3.84
CA ARG A 120 10.68 8.55 -4.96
C ARG A 120 10.48 9.36 -6.26
N ARG A 121 9.24 9.73 -6.59
CA ARG A 121 8.93 10.54 -7.78
C ARG A 121 9.59 11.93 -7.72
N ARG A 122 9.51 12.62 -6.58
CA ARG A 122 10.21 13.90 -6.38
C ARG A 122 11.72 13.79 -6.53
N ARG A 123 12.34 12.73 -5.99
CA ARG A 123 13.78 12.47 -6.15
C ARG A 123 14.18 12.14 -7.60
N SER A 124 13.32 11.44 -8.34
CA SER A 124 13.55 11.14 -9.77
C SER A 124 13.52 12.40 -10.64
N ASN A 125 12.59 13.33 -10.37
CA ASN A 125 12.52 14.60 -11.12
C ASN A 125 13.71 15.53 -10.84
N SER A 126 14.35 15.44 -9.67
CA SER A 126 15.56 16.21 -9.36
C SER A 126 16.81 15.73 -10.08
N LYS A 127 16.84 14.49 -10.62
CA LYS A 127 18.02 13.90 -11.28
C LYS A 127 17.95 13.93 -12.82
N ARG A 128 16.89 14.52 -13.41
CA ARG A 128 16.76 14.71 -14.88
C ARG A 128 17.02 16.15 -15.33
N ARG A 129 17.99 16.81 -14.71
CA ARG A 129 18.56 18.07 -15.20
C ARG A 129 20.05 17.88 -15.46
N PHE A 130 20.38 17.07 -16.46
CA PHE A 130 21.57 17.37 -17.23
C PHE A 130 21.14 18.47 -18.21
N PRO A 131 21.73 19.67 -18.16
CA PRO A 131 21.55 20.65 -19.22
C PRO A 131 21.93 19.98 -20.54
N SER A 132 21.17 20.24 -21.62
CA SER A 132 21.66 19.91 -22.95
C SER A 132 23.01 20.61 -23.15
N ILE A 133 23.95 19.93 -23.81
CA ILE A 133 25.32 20.42 -24.09
C ILE A 133 25.32 21.81 -24.77
N GLY A 134 24.19 22.25 -25.33
CA GLY A 134 24.04 23.55 -26.00
C GLY A 134 24.13 24.80 -25.12
N CYS A 135 24.32 24.71 -23.80
CA CYS A 135 24.55 25.89 -22.96
C CYS A 135 26.01 26.09 -22.52
N ILE A 136 26.95 25.24 -22.97
CA ILE A 136 28.38 25.35 -22.59
C ILE A 136 29.20 26.11 -23.63
N PHE A 137 28.82 26.10 -24.91
CA PHE A 137 29.48 26.87 -25.96
C PHE A 137 28.50 27.87 -26.57
N GLY A 138 28.76 29.16 -26.35
CA GLY A 138 28.10 30.25 -27.05
C GLY A 138 28.28 30.14 -28.57
N GLU A 139 27.28 30.65 -29.29
CA GLU A 139 27.20 30.84 -30.74
C GLU A 139 28.39 30.36 -31.59
N LEU A 140 28.24 29.19 -32.21
CA LEU A 140 28.85 28.95 -33.51
C LEU A 140 27.86 28.17 -34.39
N SER A 141 27.50 28.82 -35.50
CA SER A 141 27.01 28.28 -36.77
C SER A 141 26.52 26.83 -36.78
N SER A 142 25.20 26.68 -36.93
CA SER A 142 24.43 25.52 -37.39
C SER A 142 25.20 24.23 -37.75
N PRO A 143 24.97 23.12 -37.03
CA PRO A 143 25.18 21.79 -37.57
C PRO A 143 23.85 21.21 -38.09
N LYS A 144 23.78 20.94 -39.40
CA LYS A 144 22.73 20.13 -40.03
C LYS A 144 22.71 18.75 -39.39
N ILE A 145 21.66 18.42 -38.63
CA ILE A 145 21.43 17.06 -38.15
C ILE A 145 20.72 16.29 -39.25
N VAL A 146 21.43 15.36 -39.88
CA VAL A 146 20.86 14.33 -40.75
C VAL A 146 20.03 13.38 -39.89
N THR A 147 18.71 13.47 -39.98
CA THR A 147 17.78 12.47 -39.47
C THR A 147 17.92 11.19 -40.31
N ARG A 148 18.41 10.10 -39.71
CA ARG A 148 18.17 8.75 -40.23
C ARG A 148 16.83 8.24 -39.69
N SER A 149 15.79 8.33 -40.50
CA SER A 149 14.52 7.64 -40.28
C SER A 149 14.71 6.14 -40.52
N VAL A 150 14.30 5.31 -39.58
CA VAL A 150 14.11 3.86 -39.80
C VAL A 150 12.64 3.64 -40.15
N ALA A 151 12.34 3.71 -41.44
CA ALA A 151 11.10 3.20 -42.01
C ALA A 151 11.47 2.10 -43.01
N ALA A 152 11.10 0.86 -42.70
CA ALA A 152 11.18 -0.30 -43.59
C ALA A 152 10.12 -1.30 -43.12
N ALA A 153 9.35 -1.99 -43.95
CA ALA A 153 9.04 -1.85 -45.37
C ALA A 153 7.77 -2.71 -45.59
N SER A 154 6.84 -2.24 -46.41
CA SER A 154 5.79 -3.10 -46.96
C SER A 154 6.40 -4.04 -48.00
N ARG A 155 6.12 -5.34 -47.94
CA ARG A 155 6.26 -6.25 -49.09
C ARG A 155 5.06 -7.18 -49.18
N LEU A 156 4.40 -7.08 -50.33
CA LEU A 156 3.26 -7.88 -50.79
C LEU A 156 3.72 -9.20 -51.43
N SER A 157 2.74 -10.10 -51.53
CA SER A 157 2.52 -11.12 -52.57
C SER A 157 3.09 -12.53 -52.36
N LEU A 158 2.19 -13.52 -52.24
CA LEU A 158 2.02 -14.51 -53.31
C LEU A 158 0.71 -15.32 -53.15
N GLU A 159 0.04 -15.51 -54.28
CA GLU A 159 -1.15 -16.34 -54.49
C GLU A 159 -0.98 -17.82 -54.08
N LYS A 160 -2.10 -18.44 -53.69
CA LYS A 160 -2.46 -19.73 -54.28
C LYS A 160 -3.98 -19.92 -54.35
N SER A 161 -4.42 -20.21 -55.56
CA SER A 161 -5.76 -20.46 -56.04
C SER A 161 -6.39 -21.75 -55.49
N GLY A 162 -7.71 -21.73 -55.33
CA GLY A 162 -8.55 -22.90 -55.03
C GLY A 162 -9.99 -22.49 -54.69
N GLN A 163 -10.86 -22.53 -55.70
CA GLN A 163 -12.32 -22.33 -55.60
C GLN A 163 -12.96 -23.31 -54.61
N ILE A 164 -14.01 -22.91 -53.88
CA ILE A 164 -15.40 -23.44 -53.93
C ILE A 164 -16.35 -22.39 -53.29
N LEU A 165 -17.51 -22.21 -53.93
CA LEU A 165 -18.62 -21.32 -53.56
C LEU A 165 -19.13 -21.50 -52.11
N GLY A 166 -19.60 -20.40 -51.52
CA GLY A 166 -20.48 -20.43 -50.34
C GLY A 166 -20.84 -19.03 -49.84
N VAL A 167 -21.95 -18.49 -50.34
CA VAL A 167 -22.57 -17.24 -49.90
C VAL A 167 -23.15 -17.41 -48.48
N ALA A 168 -22.70 -16.61 -47.51
CA ALA A 168 -23.51 -16.19 -46.35
C ALA A 168 -22.86 -15.00 -45.64
N ASN A 169 -23.65 -13.94 -45.47
CA ASN A 169 -23.32 -12.67 -44.83
C ASN A 169 -23.42 -12.74 -43.27
N PRO A 170 -22.99 -11.69 -42.55
CA PRO A 170 -22.37 -11.78 -41.22
C PRO A 170 -23.33 -11.51 -40.05
N THR A 171 -22.96 -11.93 -38.84
CA THR A 171 -23.14 -11.17 -37.59
C THR A 171 -22.34 -11.78 -36.43
N GLU A 172 -21.27 -11.04 -36.10
CA GLU A 172 -20.55 -10.87 -34.83
C GLU A 172 -20.59 -11.92 -33.70
N SER A 173 -19.37 -12.38 -33.39
CA SER A 173 -18.99 -13.26 -32.31
C SER A 173 -18.83 -12.55 -30.96
N SER A 174 -19.46 -13.17 -29.97
CA SER A 174 -19.02 -13.51 -28.62
C SER A 174 -17.53 -13.27 -28.26
N ASN A 175 -17.33 -12.54 -27.16
CA ASN A 175 -16.12 -12.52 -26.34
C ASN A 175 -15.89 -13.86 -25.62
N VAL A 176 -14.70 -14.49 -25.75
CA VAL A 176 -14.17 -15.38 -24.70
C VAL A 176 -12.64 -15.26 -24.57
N VAL A 177 -12.23 -14.96 -23.35
CA VAL A 177 -10.88 -14.78 -22.81
C VAL A 177 -10.00 -16.02 -22.98
N ALA A 178 -8.81 -15.84 -23.58
CA ALA A 178 -7.78 -16.87 -23.68
C ALA A 178 -6.95 -16.99 -22.37
N LYS A 179 -6.96 -18.18 -21.77
CA LYS A 179 -6.18 -18.56 -20.58
C LYS A 179 -4.82 -19.13 -20.99
N ARG A 180 -3.73 -18.40 -20.75
CA ARG A 180 -2.35 -18.85 -21.03
C ARG A 180 -1.91 -19.92 -20.01
N ARG A 181 -1.72 -21.15 -20.48
CA ARG A 181 -1.02 -22.25 -19.79
C ARG A 181 0.49 -22.03 -19.85
N ARG A 182 1.21 -22.25 -18.74
CA ARG A 182 2.68 -22.36 -18.68
C ARG A 182 3.04 -23.80 -18.35
N ASN A 183 3.83 -24.44 -19.20
CA ASN A 183 4.52 -25.72 -18.96
C ASN A 183 6.02 -25.46 -18.82
N GLY A 184 6.70 -26.27 -18.00
CA GLY A 184 8.16 -26.34 -17.82
C GLY A 184 8.47 -26.81 -16.39
N SER A 185 8.47 -28.12 -16.11
CA SER A 185 9.54 -29.13 -16.29
C SER A 185 10.53 -29.19 -15.13
N LEU A 186 10.57 -30.37 -14.50
CA LEU A 186 11.46 -30.84 -13.42
C LEU A 186 12.95 -30.72 -13.77
N VAL A 187 13.78 -30.45 -12.76
CA VAL A 187 15.14 -30.99 -12.63
C VAL A 187 15.33 -31.46 -11.18
N VAL A 188 15.63 -32.75 -11.03
CA VAL A 188 16.05 -33.44 -9.80
C VAL A 188 17.58 -33.53 -9.83
N ARG A 189 18.25 -33.12 -8.75
CA ARG A 189 19.51 -33.67 -8.26
C ARG A 189 19.61 -33.42 -6.76
#